data_AF-A0A928NFL4-F1
#
_entry.id   AF-A0A928NFL4-F1
#
_cell.length_a   1.000
_cell.length_b   1.000
_cell.length_c   1.000
_cell.angle_alpha   90.00
_cell.angle_beta   90.00
_cell.angle_gamma   90.00
#
_symmetry.space_group_name_H-M   'P 1'
#
loop_
_entity.id
_entity.type
_entity.pdbx_description
1 polymer ?
#
loop_
_entity_poly.entity_id
_entity_poly.type
_entity_poly.pdbx_seq_one_letter_code
_entity_poly.pdbx_strand_id
1 'polypeptide(L)'
;MDGFITIAASDSMDDIKHCADVLCTGENDEVTIQKVIDRCMDEGKNIFLFNGTYNIDGFHDFKDGGPKTSLCFPNSKREIFLQGQNLSYGKQNSGVILYVRAKALETVESPVDVIRTTWTGRGISNGSALRIENISVGLSHNQKSVRCIDLRRCDRPEMKNIRLTAFMDMDAGLGNPPPIAKEGCIGLTMTDGSNACFSNYTNVYATGFYEGIQIGGEHVVMVNCGAIMCFWGHTFGNYPINCGANHPITMINCMDERNVHLPLFNACGDSDWNGNRMQGDQEVTMISFNIERIASQSPGGKLGDLMREVYPGTWRGSIDFTAQPDWCHLNEENFQIWENDGSGVGIRTRNNCHKEMATTKERLFYYPTYGQKIFDTDLGKMLICTDPEKRKWVDFMGNEV
;
A
#
# COMPACT_ATOMS: atom_id res chain seq x y z
N MET A 1 4.43 -4.97 32.56
CA MET A 1 3.74 -5.01 31.25
C MET A 1 3.31 -6.46 31.03
N ASP A 2 2.38 -6.96 31.84
CA ASP A 2 2.29 -8.42 32.07
C ASP A 2 1.75 -9.23 30.88
N GLY A 3 1.31 -8.55 29.80
CA GLY A 3 0.88 -9.15 28.53
C GLY A 3 1.94 -9.15 27.42
N PHE A 4 3.16 -8.66 27.67
CA PHE A 4 4.21 -8.55 26.64
C PHE A 4 5.48 -9.28 27.04
N ILE A 5 6.21 -9.77 26.03
CA ILE A 5 7.65 -10.03 26.11
C ILE A 5 8.33 -8.84 25.43
N THR A 6 9.21 -8.17 26.17
CA THR A 6 9.90 -6.96 25.73
C THR A 6 11.28 -7.28 25.15
N ILE A 7 11.61 -6.67 24.01
CA ILE A 7 12.88 -6.87 23.32
C ILE A 7 13.57 -5.51 23.15
N ALA A 8 14.83 -5.41 23.57
CA ALA A 8 15.70 -4.25 23.29
C ALA A 8 16.66 -4.56 22.15
N ALA A 9 16.94 -3.57 21.31
CA ALA A 9 18.01 -3.64 20.32
C ALA A 9 19.38 -3.45 21.01
N SER A 10 20.46 -3.83 20.34
CA SER A 10 21.83 -3.63 20.86
C SER A 10 22.20 -2.15 21.03
N ASP A 11 21.60 -1.28 20.22
CA ASP A 11 21.76 0.17 20.23
C ASP A 11 20.66 0.91 21.02
N SER A 12 19.79 0.19 21.75
CA SER A 12 18.86 0.80 22.70
C SER A 12 19.60 1.44 23.88
N MET A 13 18.91 2.35 24.59
CA MET A 13 19.43 3.00 25.80
C MET A 13 19.80 1.97 26.89
N ASP A 14 20.82 2.27 27.70
CA ASP A 14 21.36 1.32 28.68
C ASP A 14 20.33 0.87 29.71
N ASP A 15 19.55 1.80 30.25
CA ASP A 15 18.45 1.49 31.19
C ASP A 15 17.43 0.52 30.58
N ILE A 16 17.05 0.72 29.32
CA ILE A 16 16.17 -0.16 28.56
C ILE A 16 16.79 -1.55 28.41
N LYS A 17 18.06 -1.64 28.01
CA LYS A 17 18.76 -2.93 27.83
C LYS A 17 18.82 -3.74 29.13
N HIS A 18 18.90 -3.09 30.29
CA HIS A 18 18.88 -3.76 31.60
C HIS A 18 17.50 -4.25 32.03
N CYS A 19 16.43 -3.62 31.53
CA CYS A 19 15.05 -3.92 31.95
C CYS A 19 14.28 -4.82 30.97
N ALA A 20 14.74 -4.96 29.72
CA ALA A 20 14.09 -5.78 28.72
C ALA A 20 14.20 -7.28 29.01
N ASP A 21 13.18 -8.05 28.64
CA ASP A 21 13.18 -9.52 28.80
C ASP A 21 14.21 -10.19 27.89
N VAL A 22 14.47 -9.59 26.73
CA VAL A 22 15.39 -10.08 25.70
C VAL A 22 16.21 -8.93 25.13
N LEU A 23 17.51 -9.16 24.98
CA LEU A 23 18.44 -8.22 24.35
C LEU A 23 18.97 -8.81 23.03
N CYS A 24 18.75 -8.09 21.93
CA CYS A 24 19.33 -8.37 20.63
C CYS A 24 20.82 -8.00 20.58
N THR A 25 21.57 -8.66 19.71
CA THR A 25 23.04 -8.49 19.62
C THR A 25 23.44 -7.46 18.55
N GLY A 26 22.53 -7.07 17.66
CA GLY A 26 22.84 -6.30 16.47
C GLY A 26 23.27 -7.17 15.29
N GLU A 27 23.20 -8.51 15.43
CA GLU A 27 23.50 -9.47 14.37
C GLU A 27 22.52 -10.64 14.42
N ASN A 28 21.93 -10.95 13.27
CA ASN A 28 20.88 -11.96 13.11
C ASN A 28 19.75 -11.75 14.14
N ASP A 29 19.34 -10.49 14.32
CA ASP A 29 18.33 -10.15 15.33
C ASP A 29 16.98 -10.80 14.99
N GLU A 30 16.73 -11.08 13.71
CA GLU A 30 15.55 -11.83 13.26
C GLU A 30 15.41 -13.19 13.95
N VAL A 31 16.52 -13.89 14.20
CA VAL A 31 16.51 -15.21 14.86
C VAL A 31 16.09 -15.07 16.33
N THR A 32 16.53 -14.01 16.98
CA THR A 32 16.18 -13.73 18.38
C THR A 32 14.72 -13.30 18.49
N ILE A 33 14.26 -12.41 17.61
CA ILE A 33 12.88 -11.95 17.56
C ILE A 33 11.94 -13.11 17.23
N GLN A 34 12.28 -13.99 16.28
CA GLN A 34 11.46 -15.16 15.93
C GLN A 34 11.25 -16.08 17.14
N LYS A 35 12.30 -16.36 17.92
CA LYS A 35 12.17 -17.15 19.16
C LYS A 35 11.20 -16.50 20.16
N VAL A 36 11.15 -15.17 20.22
CA VAL A 36 10.19 -14.45 21.06
C VAL A 36 8.77 -14.55 20.49
N ILE A 37 8.60 -14.47 19.17
CA ILE A 37 7.29 -14.69 18.52
C ILE A 37 6.77 -16.09 18.87
N ASP A 38 7.61 -17.12 18.74
CA ASP A 38 7.26 -18.50 19.06
C ASP A 38 6.90 -18.65 20.55
N ARG A 39 7.73 -18.10 21.44
CA ARG A 39 7.47 -18.09 22.90
C ARG A 39 6.19 -17.35 23.29
N CYS A 40 5.90 -16.24 22.62
CA CYS A 40 4.67 -15.47 22.84
C CYS A 40 3.41 -16.29 22.54
N MET A 41 3.48 -17.22 21.59
CA MET A 41 2.38 -18.12 21.32
C MET A 41 2.13 -19.12 22.45
N ASP A 42 3.20 -19.72 22.97
CA ASP A 42 3.11 -20.70 24.04
C ASP A 42 2.64 -20.06 25.36
N GLU A 43 3.07 -18.82 25.62
CA GLU A 43 2.73 -18.08 26.85
C GLU A 43 1.46 -17.23 26.75
N GLY A 44 0.85 -17.12 25.56
CA GLY A 44 -0.29 -16.23 25.33
C GLY A 44 0.03 -14.74 25.50
N LYS A 45 1.25 -14.32 25.16
CA LYS A 45 1.77 -12.95 25.26
C LYS A 45 1.94 -12.29 23.90
N ASN A 46 2.15 -10.98 23.90
CA ASN A 46 2.43 -10.16 22.73
C ASN A 46 3.89 -9.66 22.72
N ILE A 47 4.33 -9.05 21.62
CA ILE A 47 5.72 -8.60 21.43
C ILE A 47 5.78 -7.09 21.58
N PHE A 48 6.71 -6.60 22.39
CA PHE A 48 7.01 -5.18 22.49
C PHE A 48 8.48 -4.91 22.14
N LEU A 49 8.73 -4.05 21.16
CA LEU A 49 10.07 -3.65 20.73
C LEU A 49 10.38 -2.24 21.25
N PHE A 50 11.47 -2.08 21.99
CA PHE A 50 11.98 -0.77 22.37
C PHE A 50 12.65 -0.05 21.19
N ASN A 51 12.77 1.28 21.27
CA ASN A 51 13.47 2.07 20.27
C ASN A 51 14.89 1.51 20.00
N GLY A 52 15.25 1.40 18.72
CA GLY A 52 16.51 0.84 18.29
C GLY A 52 16.46 0.21 16.91
N THR A 53 17.63 -0.22 16.44
CA THR A 53 17.84 -0.86 15.15
C THR A 53 18.01 -2.36 15.32
N TYR A 54 17.05 -3.13 14.81
CA TYR A 54 17.10 -4.59 14.78
C TYR A 54 17.60 -5.02 13.41
N ASN A 55 18.82 -5.55 13.37
CA ASN A 55 19.52 -5.89 12.13
C ASN A 55 19.07 -7.26 11.61
N ILE A 56 18.37 -7.25 10.48
CA ILE A 56 17.92 -8.43 9.77
C ILE A 56 19.01 -8.89 8.81
N ASP A 57 19.53 -10.10 9.04
CA ASP A 57 20.69 -10.65 8.34
C ASP A 57 20.39 -11.81 7.41
N GLY A 58 19.19 -12.37 7.51
CA GLY A 58 18.82 -13.55 6.76
C GLY A 58 17.32 -13.69 6.54
N PHE A 59 17.00 -14.61 5.63
CA PHE A 59 15.66 -15.07 5.33
C PHE A 59 15.63 -16.59 5.44
N HIS A 60 14.68 -17.11 6.20
CA HIS A 60 14.62 -18.51 6.59
C HIS A 60 13.45 -19.23 5.94
N ASP A 61 13.64 -20.51 5.64
CA ASP A 61 12.60 -21.40 5.16
C ASP A 61 11.90 -22.07 6.36
N PHE A 62 10.65 -21.66 6.60
CA PHE A 62 9.81 -22.19 7.68
C PHE A 62 9.10 -23.50 7.32
N LYS A 63 9.37 -24.08 6.14
CA LYS A 63 8.85 -25.38 5.68
C LYS A 63 7.31 -25.44 5.55
N ASP A 64 6.68 -24.28 5.35
CA ASP A 64 5.24 -24.13 5.15
C ASP A 64 4.85 -23.96 3.66
N GLY A 65 5.84 -24.04 2.76
CA GLY A 65 5.64 -23.88 1.31
C GLY A 65 5.50 -22.42 0.86
N GLY A 66 5.68 -21.46 1.76
CA GLY A 66 5.74 -20.03 1.43
C GLY A 66 7.13 -19.56 1.03
N PRO A 67 7.27 -18.28 0.64
CA PRO A 67 8.58 -17.65 0.48
C PRO A 67 9.39 -17.71 1.77
N LYS A 68 10.73 -17.65 1.64
CA LYS A 68 11.59 -17.48 2.82
C LYS A 68 11.27 -16.15 3.48
N THR A 69 11.34 -16.11 4.81
CA THR A 69 11.06 -14.89 5.56
C THR A 69 11.98 -14.70 6.76
N SER A 70 12.17 -13.46 7.19
CA SER A 70 12.92 -13.16 8.42
C SER A 70 12.06 -13.40 9.66
N LEU A 71 10.81 -12.95 9.64
CA LEU A 71 9.84 -13.08 10.74
C LEU A 71 8.55 -13.72 10.24
N CYS A 72 8.23 -14.91 10.77
CA CYS A 72 7.00 -15.64 10.47
C CYS A 72 6.08 -15.63 11.69
N PHE A 73 4.90 -15.02 11.53
CA PHE A 73 3.86 -15.03 12.55
C PHE A 73 2.97 -16.28 12.39
N PRO A 74 2.75 -17.06 13.46
CA PRO A 74 1.94 -18.26 13.38
C PRO A 74 0.45 -17.94 13.19
N ASN A 75 -0.23 -18.81 12.44
CA ASN A 75 -1.69 -18.75 12.32
C ASN A 75 -2.31 -19.28 13.62
N SER A 76 -3.01 -18.42 14.35
CA SER A 76 -3.56 -18.75 15.67
C SER A 76 -4.91 -18.08 15.89
N LYS A 77 -5.82 -18.73 16.59
CA LYS A 77 -7.16 -18.17 16.91
C LYS A 77 -7.13 -17.03 17.94
N ARG A 78 -5.96 -16.42 18.20
CA ARG A 78 -5.78 -15.20 18.98
C ARG A 78 -5.12 -14.14 18.12
N GLU A 79 -5.37 -12.88 18.43
CA GLU A 79 -4.65 -11.77 17.82
C GLU A 79 -3.23 -11.69 18.39
N ILE A 80 -2.22 -11.77 17.52
CA ILE A 80 -0.84 -11.50 17.88
C ILE A 80 -0.58 -10.01 17.66
N PHE A 81 -0.11 -9.33 18.69
CA PHE A 81 0.25 -7.92 18.62
C PHE A 81 1.77 -7.74 18.66
N LEU A 82 2.33 -7.17 17.59
CA LEU A 82 3.68 -6.62 17.54
C LEU A 82 3.62 -5.09 17.71
N GLN A 83 4.12 -4.59 18.83
CA GLN A 83 4.11 -3.16 19.15
C GLN A 83 5.53 -2.61 19.25
N GLY A 84 5.83 -1.56 18.47
CA GLY A 84 7.01 -0.74 18.69
C GLY A 84 6.75 0.38 19.70
N GLN A 85 7.79 0.78 20.43
CA GLN A 85 7.74 1.89 21.37
C GLN A 85 7.42 3.22 20.66
N ASN A 86 8.06 3.50 19.53
CA ASN A 86 7.77 4.63 18.65
C ASN A 86 8.02 4.27 17.19
N LEU A 87 7.30 4.95 16.28
CA LEU A 87 7.60 4.89 14.85
C LEU A 87 8.86 5.72 14.56
N SER A 88 9.83 5.14 13.84
CA SER A 88 11.03 5.88 13.45
C SER A 88 10.84 6.71 12.18
N TYR A 89 11.38 7.93 12.18
CA TYR A 89 11.53 8.75 10.97
C TYR A 89 12.93 8.52 10.34
N GLY A 90 13.01 7.66 9.33
CA GLY A 90 14.28 7.33 8.68
C GLY A 90 15.19 6.47 9.55
N LYS A 91 16.52 6.64 9.42
CA LYS A 91 17.54 5.84 10.14
C LYS A 91 17.94 6.42 11.50
N GLN A 92 17.12 7.31 12.07
CA GLN A 92 17.40 7.91 13.39
C GLN A 92 16.98 6.94 14.49
N ASN A 93 17.74 6.86 15.59
CA ASN A 93 17.39 6.04 16.77
C ASN A 93 16.29 6.71 17.62
N SER A 94 15.17 7.01 16.98
CA SER A 94 13.99 7.68 17.55
C SER A 94 12.77 6.75 17.67
N GLY A 95 12.88 5.55 17.10
CA GLY A 95 11.82 4.56 17.05
C GLY A 95 12.36 3.17 16.71
N VAL A 96 11.46 2.25 16.42
CA VAL A 96 11.81 0.86 16.06
C VAL A 96 12.06 0.73 14.57
N ILE A 97 13.21 0.17 14.20
CA ILE A 97 13.58 -0.11 12.81
C ILE A 97 13.96 -1.59 12.69
N LEU A 98 13.21 -2.35 11.88
CA LEU A 98 13.65 -3.63 11.35
C LEU A 98 14.44 -3.37 10.06
N TYR A 99 15.77 -3.40 10.16
CA TYR A 99 16.66 -2.97 9.09
C TYR A 99 17.31 -4.17 8.40
N VAL A 100 16.93 -4.40 7.16
CA VAL A 100 17.49 -5.43 6.28
C VAL A 100 18.79 -4.93 5.68
N ARG A 101 19.89 -5.51 6.17
CA ARG A 101 21.25 -5.11 5.77
C ARG A 101 21.55 -5.55 4.35
N ALA A 102 22.46 -4.82 3.69
CA ALA A 102 22.93 -5.17 2.35
C ALA A 102 23.39 -6.62 2.23
N LYS A 103 24.10 -7.15 3.24
CA LYS A 103 24.54 -8.55 3.25
C LYS A 103 23.38 -9.55 3.17
N ALA A 104 22.23 -9.25 3.78
CA ALA A 104 21.03 -10.10 3.70
C ALA A 104 20.42 -10.01 2.30
N LEU A 105 20.28 -8.80 1.77
CA LEU A 105 19.75 -8.55 0.42
C LEU A 105 20.58 -9.23 -0.68
N GLU A 106 21.90 -9.30 -0.52
CA GLU A 106 22.74 -9.99 -1.51
C GLU A 106 22.52 -11.50 -1.59
N THR A 107 21.92 -12.11 -0.56
CA THR A 107 21.55 -13.54 -0.59
C THR A 107 20.22 -13.82 -1.30
N VAL A 108 19.49 -12.78 -1.71
CA VAL A 108 18.15 -12.90 -2.31
C VAL A 108 18.25 -13.28 -3.79
N GLU A 109 18.04 -14.56 -4.08
CA GLU A 109 17.98 -15.13 -5.45
C GLU A 109 16.54 -15.27 -5.97
N SER A 110 15.58 -15.38 -5.06
CA SER A 110 14.14 -15.50 -5.34
C SER A 110 13.35 -14.62 -4.38
N PRO A 111 12.06 -14.31 -4.64
CA PRO A 111 11.29 -13.44 -3.77
C PRO A 111 11.25 -13.92 -2.31
N VAL A 112 11.49 -13.00 -1.38
CA VAL A 112 11.45 -13.22 0.08
C VAL A 112 10.62 -12.15 0.77
N ASP A 113 10.24 -12.39 2.03
CA ASP A 113 9.44 -11.46 2.83
C ASP A 113 10.16 -11.10 4.14
N VAL A 114 10.12 -9.85 4.60
CA VAL A 114 10.69 -9.51 5.92
C VAL A 114 9.75 -9.99 7.02
N ILE A 115 8.46 -9.65 6.92
CA ILE A 115 7.40 -10.13 7.80
C ILE A 115 6.33 -10.83 6.96
N ARG A 116 5.90 -12.02 7.40
CA ARG A 116 4.67 -12.65 6.91
C ARG A 116 3.99 -13.49 7.98
N THR A 117 2.78 -13.94 7.72
CA THR A 117 2.16 -15.03 8.50
C THR A 117 2.54 -16.40 7.94
N THR A 118 2.22 -17.46 8.69
CA THR A 118 2.41 -18.86 8.25
C THR A 118 1.67 -19.11 6.94
N TRP A 119 2.38 -19.72 6.01
CA TRP A 119 1.87 -19.92 4.66
C TRP A 119 0.81 -21.03 4.63
N THR A 120 -0.30 -20.74 3.96
CA THR A 120 -1.37 -21.70 3.67
C THR A 120 -1.67 -21.67 2.17
N GLY A 121 -2.37 -22.69 1.67
CA GLY A 121 -2.75 -22.72 0.25
C GLY A 121 -3.61 -21.53 -0.18
N ARG A 122 -4.42 -20.99 0.74
CA ARG A 122 -5.30 -19.82 0.56
C ARG A 122 -5.36 -19.01 1.86
N GLY A 123 -5.48 -17.68 1.79
CA GLY A 123 -5.72 -16.80 2.94
C GLY A 123 -7.20 -16.71 3.31
N ILE A 124 -7.84 -17.85 3.61
CA ILE A 124 -9.28 -17.90 3.94
C ILE A 124 -9.46 -18.64 5.27
N SER A 125 -10.04 -17.96 6.25
CA SER A 125 -10.42 -18.56 7.55
C SER A 125 -9.30 -19.38 8.21
N ASN A 126 -8.04 -18.96 8.04
CA ASN A 126 -6.89 -19.63 8.62
C ASN A 126 -6.67 -19.28 10.10
N GLY A 127 -7.52 -18.42 10.66
CA GLY A 127 -7.55 -17.98 12.04
C GLY A 127 -6.57 -16.85 12.35
N SER A 128 -5.67 -16.49 11.44
CA SER A 128 -4.57 -15.57 11.73
C SER A 128 -5.04 -14.12 11.90
N ALA A 129 -4.81 -13.57 13.08
CA ALA A 129 -5.05 -12.16 13.38
C ALA A 129 -3.73 -11.52 13.80
N LEU A 130 -3.29 -10.52 13.05
CA LEU A 130 -1.99 -9.87 13.25
C LEU A 130 -2.18 -8.36 13.32
N ARG A 131 -1.83 -7.80 14.48
CA ARG A 131 -1.75 -6.37 14.69
C ARG A 131 -0.29 -5.93 14.72
N ILE A 132 0.06 -4.92 13.93
CA ILE A 132 1.40 -4.32 13.95
C ILE A 132 1.27 -2.81 14.13
N GLU A 133 1.95 -2.27 15.14
CA GLU A 133 1.94 -0.83 15.41
C GLU A 133 3.33 -0.24 15.63
N ASN A 134 3.55 0.97 15.11
CA ASN A 134 4.74 1.79 15.36
C ASN A 134 6.07 1.11 14.94
N ILE A 135 6.08 0.48 13.78
CA ILE A 135 7.26 -0.21 13.24
C ILE A 135 7.69 0.43 11.92
N SER A 136 9.00 0.64 11.79
CA SER A 136 9.63 0.90 10.49
C SER A 136 10.30 -0.37 9.97
N VAL A 137 10.10 -0.70 8.69
CA VAL A 137 10.88 -1.71 7.97
C VAL A 137 11.71 -1.02 6.89
N GLY A 138 13.01 -1.28 6.90
CA GLY A 138 13.97 -0.60 6.04
C GLY A 138 14.84 -1.56 5.27
N LEU A 139 14.90 -1.43 3.95
CA LEU A 139 15.84 -2.13 3.10
C LEU A 139 17.05 -1.23 2.84
N SER A 140 18.26 -1.78 2.82
CA SER A 140 19.45 -1.02 2.45
C SER A 140 19.36 -0.43 1.04
N HIS A 141 18.85 -1.19 0.06
CA HIS A 141 18.58 -0.75 -1.30
C HIS A 141 17.42 -1.52 -1.95
N ASN A 142 16.84 -0.97 -3.02
CA ASN A 142 15.60 -1.45 -3.64
C ASN A 142 15.83 -2.37 -4.85
N GLN A 143 17.03 -2.95 -4.96
CA GLN A 143 17.48 -3.68 -6.16
C GLN A 143 17.31 -5.21 -6.05
N LYS A 144 16.53 -5.68 -5.08
CA LYS A 144 16.24 -7.11 -4.86
C LYS A 144 14.73 -7.33 -4.69
N SER A 145 14.26 -8.54 -5.03
CA SER A 145 12.86 -8.91 -4.92
C SER A 145 12.52 -9.27 -3.46
N VAL A 146 12.12 -8.26 -2.69
CA VAL A 146 11.81 -8.38 -1.26
C VAL A 146 10.49 -7.68 -0.97
N ARG A 147 9.59 -8.35 -0.24
CA ARG A 147 8.40 -7.70 0.33
C ARG A 147 8.64 -7.35 1.78
N CYS A 148 8.36 -6.13 2.21
CA CYS A 148 8.54 -5.78 3.62
C CYS A 148 7.50 -6.48 4.49
N ILE A 149 6.22 -6.43 4.10
CA ILE A 149 5.13 -7.07 4.85
C ILE A 149 4.20 -7.79 3.87
N ASP A 150 4.04 -9.10 4.05
CA ASP A 150 3.12 -9.92 3.28
C ASP A 150 1.99 -10.46 4.18
N LEU A 151 0.77 -9.97 3.93
CA LEU A 151 -0.44 -10.32 4.66
C LEU A 151 -1.38 -11.19 3.84
N ARG A 152 -0.94 -11.74 2.69
CA ARG A 152 -1.82 -12.57 1.85
C ARG A 152 -2.34 -13.80 2.57
N ARG A 153 -1.69 -14.24 3.65
CA ARG A 153 -2.13 -15.35 4.49
C ARG A 153 -2.55 -14.88 5.88
N CYS A 154 -2.91 -13.60 6.02
CA CYS A 154 -3.48 -13.05 7.22
C CYS A 154 -5.00 -12.93 7.05
N ASP A 155 -5.80 -13.47 7.98
CA ASP A 155 -7.24 -13.23 7.96
C ASP A 155 -7.49 -11.79 8.42
N ARG A 156 -7.12 -11.44 9.65
CA ARG A 156 -7.48 -10.16 10.28
C ARG A 156 -6.27 -9.28 10.55
N PRO A 157 -5.79 -8.53 9.55
CA PRO A 157 -4.72 -7.58 9.77
C PRO A 157 -5.24 -6.25 10.32
N GLU A 158 -4.51 -5.70 11.29
CA GLU A 158 -4.61 -4.31 11.72
C GLU A 158 -3.21 -3.68 11.72
N MET A 159 -2.99 -2.72 10.83
CA MET A 159 -1.70 -2.04 10.67
C MET A 159 -1.84 -0.57 11.03
N LYS A 160 -1.04 -0.07 11.97
CA LYS A 160 -1.09 1.33 12.40
C LYS A 160 0.29 1.95 12.54
N ASN A 161 0.48 3.14 11.99
CA ASN A 161 1.74 3.89 12.08
C ASN A 161 2.92 3.03 11.61
N ILE A 162 2.95 2.72 10.32
CA ILE A 162 3.97 1.86 9.72
C ILE A 162 4.73 2.64 8.66
N ARG A 163 6.05 2.49 8.65
CA ARG A 163 6.90 3.09 7.62
C ARG A 163 7.75 2.05 6.93
N LEU A 164 7.66 1.98 5.62
CA LEU A 164 8.39 1.04 4.78
C LEU A 164 9.30 1.86 3.87
N THR A 165 10.60 1.59 3.87
CA THR A 165 11.59 2.35 3.10
C THR A 165 12.55 1.43 2.38
N ALA A 166 12.62 1.51 1.06
CA ALA A 166 13.38 0.57 0.25
C ALA A 166 14.85 0.95 0.01
N PHE A 167 15.34 2.08 0.55
CA PHE A 167 16.62 2.66 0.15
C PHE A 167 17.39 3.32 1.30
N MET A 168 17.37 2.75 2.50
CA MET A 168 17.93 3.36 3.72
C MET A 168 19.42 3.71 3.67
N ASP A 169 20.21 3.05 2.82
CA ASP A 169 21.65 3.33 2.67
C ASP A 169 21.99 4.06 1.38
N MET A 170 20.99 4.36 0.56
CA MET A 170 21.19 5.10 -0.67
C MET A 170 21.12 6.59 -0.38
N ASP A 171 21.93 7.37 -1.10
CA ASP A 171 21.78 8.82 -1.12
C ASP A 171 20.57 9.20 -2.01
N ALA A 172 19.37 8.96 -1.49
CA ALA A 172 18.10 9.18 -2.18
C ALA A 172 17.08 9.88 -1.27
N GLY A 173 16.23 10.71 -1.87
CA GLY A 173 15.20 11.49 -1.19
C GLY A 173 14.51 12.49 -2.12
N LEU A 174 13.85 13.50 -1.54
CA LEU A 174 12.99 14.45 -2.26
C LEU A 174 13.68 15.16 -3.44
N GLY A 175 14.97 15.48 -3.32
CA GLY A 175 15.75 16.15 -4.38
C GLY A 175 16.55 15.21 -5.28
N ASN A 176 16.67 13.92 -4.91
CA ASN A 176 17.40 12.92 -5.68
C ASN A 176 16.63 11.59 -5.58
N PRO A 177 15.69 11.31 -6.50
CA PRO A 177 14.85 10.13 -6.37
C PRO A 177 15.69 8.84 -6.43
N PRO A 178 15.26 7.75 -5.76
CA PRO A 178 15.93 6.47 -5.86
C PRO A 178 15.85 5.94 -7.31
N PRO A 179 16.76 5.04 -7.71
CA PRO A 179 16.60 4.32 -8.97
C PRO A 179 15.30 3.50 -8.94
N ILE A 180 14.79 3.16 -10.13
CA ILE A 180 13.63 2.28 -10.25
C ILE A 180 13.96 0.95 -9.53
N ALA A 181 13.08 0.57 -8.61
CA ALA A 181 13.23 -0.64 -7.83
C ALA A 181 13.12 -1.88 -8.71
N LYS A 182 13.69 -2.99 -8.24
CA LYS A 182 13.56 -4.30 -8.87
C LYS A 182 12.12 -4.78 -8.77
N GLU A 183 11.59 -5.38 -9.84
CA GLU A 183 10.29 -6.06 -9.80
C GLU A 183 10.19 -7.07 -8.65
N GLY A 184 9.08 -7.01 -7.92
CA GLY A 184 8.84 -7.76 -6.68
C GLY A 184 9.51 -7.17 -5.43
N CYS A 185 10.19 -6.02 -5.53
CA CYS A 185 10.48 -5.16 -4.37
C CYS A 185 9.20 -4.43 -3.96
N ILE A 186 8.55 -4.88 -2.89
CA ILE A 186 7.19 -4.46 -2.51
C ILE A 186 7.20 -3.94 -1.07
N GLY A 187 6.47 -2.86 -0.81
CA GLY A 187 6.27 -2.38 0.56
C GLY A 187 5.32 -3.31 1.31
N LEU A 188 4.03 -3.20 1.02
CA LEU A 188 2.96 -3.95 1.67
C LEU A 188 2.15 -4.75 0.65
N THR A 189 1.94 -6.03 0.91
CA THR A 189 0.91 -6.83 0.23
C THR A 189 -0.21 -7.16 1.21
N MET A 190 -1.44 -6.77 0.86
CA MET A 190 -2.64 -7.00 1.67
C MET A 190 -3.17 -8.44 1.56
N THR A 191 -4.31 -8.73 2.20
CA THR A 191 -4.89 -10.07 2.27
C THR A 191 -5.40 -10.54 0.90
N ASP A 192 -5.31 -11.84 0.61
CA ASP A 192 -5.72 -12.43 -0.68
C ASP A 192 -7.03 -13.22 -0.63
N GLY A 193 -7.80 -13.03 0.43
CA GLY A 193 -8.92 -13.89 0.74
C GLY A 193 -9.91 -13.29 1.73
N SER A 194 -10.93 -14.11 2.05
CA SER A 194 -11.95 -13.78 3.04
C SER A 194 -11.37 -13.81 4.45
N ASN A 195 -11.52 -12.69 5.14
CA ASN A 195 -11.04 -12.45 6.50
C ASN A 195 -12.10 -12.73 7.58
N ALA A 196 -13.33 -13.10 7.18
CA ALA A 196 -14.52 -13.23 8.03
C ALA A 196 -14.76 -12.00 8.95
N CYS A 197 -14.17 -10.85 8.62
CA CYS A 197 -14.07 -9.69 9.51
C CYS A 197 -13.60 -8.45 8.71
N PHE A 198 -12.83 -7.55 9.34
CA PHE A 198 -12.32 -6.32 8.75
C PHE A 198 -10.80 -6.39 8.54
N SER A 199 -10.32 -5.64 7.53
CA SER A 199 -8.90 -5.40 7.27
C SER A 199 -8.60 -3.90 7.37
N ASN A 200 -7.85 -3.48 8.39
CA ASN A 200 -7.66 -2.07 8.72
C ASN A 200 -6.21 -1.62 8.57
N TYR A 201 -6.01 -0.50 7.88
CA TYR A 201 -4.70 0.10 7.66
C TYR A 201 -4.78 1.60 7.95
N THR A 202 -3.97 2.10 8.89
CA THR A 202 -3.97 3.52 9.27
C THR A 202 -2.55 4.06 9.37
N ASN A 203 -2.26 5.19 8.70
CA ASN A 203 -0.93 5.81 8.70
C ASN A 203 0.18 4.83 8.22
N VAL A 204 -0.05 4.15 7.10
CA VAL A 204 0.94 3.27 6.47
C VAL A 204 1.61 4.00 5.31
N TYR A 205 2.93 4.11 5.35
CA TYR A 205 3.71 4.86 4.36
C TYR A 205 4.78 3.98 3.71
N ALA A 206 4.76 3.86 2.38
CA ALA A 206 5.73 3.08 1.62
C ALA A 206 6.54 3.95 0.65
N THR A 207 7.87 3.85 0.67
CA THR A 207 8.73 4.65 -0.21
C THR A 207 9.79 3.85 -0.96
N GLY A 208 9.90 4.10 -2.27
CA GLY A 208 11.01 3.60 -3.10
C GLY A 208 10.86 2.21 -3.68
N PHE A 209 9.66 1.63 -3.63
CA PHE A 209 9.39 0.26 -4.05
C PHE A 209 9.03 0.15 -5.52
N TYR A 210 9.02 -1.06 -6.06
CA TYR A 210 8.43 -1.30 -7.38
C TYR A 210 6.91 -1.20 -7.28
N GLU A 211 6.34 -1.75 -6.21
CA GLU A 211 4.96 -1.48 -5.80
C GLU A 211 4.96 -1.07 -4.34
N GLY A 212 4.46 0.14 -4.05
CA GLY A 212 4.37 0.63 -2.68
C GLY A 212 3.41 -0.22 -1.84
N ILE A 213 2.15 -0.26 -2.28
CA ILE A 213 1.08 -0.99 -1.60
C ILE A 213 0.27 -1.79 -2.63
N GLN A 214 0.32 -3.11 -2.53
CA GLN A 214 -0.56 -4.00 -3.28
C GLN A 214 -1.85 -4.23 -2.49
N ILE A 215 -2.94 -3.65 -2.98
CA ILE A 215 -4.26 -3.63 -2.34
C ILE A 215 -5.11 -4.80 -2.82
N GLY A 216 -5.79 -5.43 -1.88
CA GLY A 216 -6.74 -6.50 -2.09
C GLY A 216 -7.24 -7.04 -0.75
N GLY A 217 -8.19 -7.96 -0.83
CA GLY A 217 -8.87 -8.53 0.33
C GLY A 217 -10.34 -8.17 0.39
N GLU A 218 -10.98 -8.54 1.50
CA GLU A 218 -12.38 -8.31 1.82
C GLU A 218 -12.51 -7.23 2.90
N HIS A 219 -13.54 -6.36 2.81
CA HIS A 219 -13.84 -5.33 3.81
C HIS A 219 -12.62 -4.48 4.21
N VAL A 220 -11.94 -3.93 3.21
CA VAL A 220 -10.68 -3.18 3.40
C VAL A 220 -10.98 -1.71 3.68
N VAL A 221 -10.39 -1.20 4.75
CA VAL A 221 -10.38 0.24 5.06
C VAL A 221 -8.94 0.73 5.24
N MET A 222 -8.57 1.73 4.44
CA MET A 222 -7.29 2.43 4.48
C MET A 222 -7.53 3.89 4.85
N VAL A 223 -6.81 4.39 5.87
CA VAL A 223 -6.90 5.78 6.31
C VAL A 223 -5.50 6.38 6.38
N ASN A 224 -5.27 7.47 5.65
CA ASN A 224 -3.99 8.18 5.64
C ASN A 224 -2.81 7.28 5.27
N CYS A 225 -3.00 6.40 4.29
CA CYS A 225 -1.95 5.55 3.75
C CYS A 225 -1.36 6.18 2.49
N GLY A 226 -0.05 6.09 2.30
CA GLY A 226 0.61 6.75 1.19
C GLY A 226 1.75 5.95 0.60
N ALA A 227 1.96 6.17 -0.70
CA ALA A 227 3.09 5.64 -1.43
C ALA A 227 3.83 6.77 -2.15
N ILE A 228 5.16 6.79 -2.00
CA ILE A 228 6.00 7.85 -2.55
C ILE A 228 7.26 7.33 -3.27
N MET A 229 7.61 7.91 -4.41
CA MET A 229 8.80 7.52 -5.19
C MET A 229 8.85 6.02 -5.49
N CYS A 230 7.69 5.39 -5.67
CA CYS A 230 7.56 4.01 -6.13
C CYS A 230 7.44 3.98 -7.66
N PHE A 231 7.66 2.82 -8.26
CA PHE A 231 7.33 2.63 -9.68
C PHE A 231 5.80 2.66 -9.86
N TRP A 232 5.08 1.84 -9.10
CA TRP A 232 3.64 1.97 -8.84
C TRP A 232 3.40 2.32 -7.38
N GLY A 233 2.68 3.41 -7.09
CA GLY A 233 2.31 3.76 -5.72
C GLY A 233 1.36 2.72 -5.13
N HIS A 234 0.25 2.49 -5.84
CA HIS A 234 -0.80 1.55 -5.48
C HIS A 234 -1.12 0.62 -6.65
N THR A 235 -1.27 -0.67 -6.36
CA THR A 235 -1.75 -1.65 -7.34
C THR A 235 -2.90 -2.46 -6.75
N PHE A 236 -3.90 -2.76 -7.56
CA PHE A 236 -5.06 -3.56 -7.18
C PHE A 236 -5.04 -4.86 -7.97
N GLY A 237 -5.07 -6.00 -7.29
CA GLY A 237 -5.13 -7.30 -7.98
C GLY A 237 -3.84 -7.79 -8.63
N ASN A 238 -2.69 -7.28 -8.19
CA ASN A 238 -1.35 -7.69 -8.68
C ASN A 238 -0.80 -8.96 -7.99
N TYR A 239 -1.66 -9.71 -7.30
CA TYR A 239 -1.35 -11.02 -6.75
C TYR A 239 -2.58 -11.92 -6.87
N PRO A 240 -2.41 -13.25 -6.90
CA PRO A 240 -3.53 -14.18 -6.97
C PRO A 240 -4.50 -13.97 -5.80
N ILE A 241 -5.79 -13.85 -6.09
CA ILE A 241 -6.87 -13.74 -5.11
C ILE A 241 -7.76 -14.99 -5.22
N ASN A 242 -8.10 -15.58 -4.08
CA ASN A 242 -8.73 -16.90 -4.04
C ASN A 242 -10.23 -16.89 -3.63
N CYS A 243 -10.66 -15.94 -2.80
CA CYS A 243 -12.04 -15.80 -2.34
C CYS A 243 -12.31 -14.39 -1.79
N GLY A 244 -13.53 -13.88 -1.87
CA GLY A 244 -13.96 -12.70 -1.12
C GLY A 244 -13.46 -11.36 -1.69
N ALA A 245 -12.85 -11.36 -2.88
CA ALA A 245 -12.33 -10.14 -3.49
C ALA A 245 -13.43 -9.13 -3.87
N ASN A 246 -14.67 -9.56 -4.07
CA ASN A 246 -15.77 -8.70 -4.54
C ASN A 246 -16.33 -7.75 -3.47
N HIS A 247 -15.66 -7.59 -2.34
CA HIS A 247 -16.09 -6.71 -1.27
C HIS A 247 -15.46 -5.32 -1.39
N PRO A 248 -16.08 -4.29 -0.76
CA PRO A 248 -15.62 -2.92 -0.90
C PRO A 248 -14.20 -2.70 -0.37
N ILE A 249 -13.44 -1.92 -1.13
CA ILE A 249 -12.18 -1.31 -0.69
C ILE A 249 -12.42 0.19 -0.51
N THR A 250 -12.18 0.71 0.69
CA THR A 250 -12.33 2.14 0.99
C THR A 250 -11.00 2.76 1.38
N MET A 251 -10.63 3.86 0.71
CA MET A 251 -9.43 4.64 0.95
C MET A 251 -9.81 6.07 1.35
N ILE A 252 -9.30 6.56 2.48
CA ILE A 252 -9.63 7.88 3.03
C ILE A 252 -8.35 8.67 3.26
N ASN A 253 -8.23 9.83 2.63
CA ASN A 253 -7.07 10.72 2.75
C ASN A 253 -5.74 10.02 2.41
N CYS A 254 -5.75 9.11 1.43
CA CYS A 254 -4.55 8.42 0.95
C CYS A 254 -3.83 9.27 -0.10
N MET A 255 -2.52 9.03 -0.29
CA MET A 255 -1.68 9.86 -1.18
C MET A 255 -0.76 9.03 -2.10
N ASP A 256 -0.62 9.50 -3.34
CA ASP A 256 0.22 8.94 -4.39
C ASP A 256 1.21 10.01 -4.86
N GLU A 257 2.40 10.04 -4.28
CA GLU A 257 3.35 11.15 -4.43
C GLU A 257 4.59 10.75 -5.22
N ARG A 258 4.87 11.42 -6.33
CA ARG A 258 6.11 11.24 -7.11
C ARG A 258 6.37 9.81 -7.53
N ASN A 259 5.32 9.02 -7.68
CA ASN A 259 5.43 7.70 -8.26
C ASN A 259 5.68 7.84 -9.77
N VAL A 260 6.24 6.82 -10.39
CA VAL A 260 6.42 6.83 -11.86
C VAL A 260 5.06 6.78 -12.53
N HIS A 261 4.22 5.85 -12.09
CA HIS A 261 2.88 5.65 -12.59
C HIS A 261 1.83 5.97 -11.51
N LEU A 262 0.64 6.40 -11.95
CA LEU A 262 -0.55 6.47 -11.09
C LEU A 262 -1.11 5.05 -10.82
N PRO A 263 -2.09 4.88 -9.91
CA PRO A 263 -2.57 3.55 -9.53
C PRO A 263 -2.98 2.60 -10.68
N LEU A 264 -2.57 1.33 -10.57
CA LEU A 264 -2.91 0.27 -11.52
C LEU A 264 -4.05 -0.60 -10.99
N PHE A 265 -5.12 -0.70 -11.76
CA PHE A 265 -6.26 -1.57 -11.48
C PHE A 265 -6.15 -2.84 -12.35
N ASN A 266 -5.64 -3.92 -11.79
CA ASN A 266 -5.41 -5.16 -12.55
C ASN A 266 -6.60 -6.12 -12.42
N ALA A 267 -6.37 -7.33 -11.93
CA ALA A 267 -7.41 -8.34 -11.80
C ALA A 267 -8.36 -8.00 -10.65
N CYS A 268 -9.65 -8.15 -10.89
CA CYS A 268 -10.69 -7.96 -9.88
C CYS A 268 -11.60 -9.18 -9.91
N GLY A 269 -12.62 -9.24 -9.07
CA GLY A 269 -13.50 -10.39 -9.11
C GLY A 269 -13.01 -11.58 -8.27
N ASP A 270 -13.82 -12.64 -8.25
CA ASP A 270 -13.64 -13.79 -7.37
C ASP A 270 -13.51 -15.11 -8.15
N SER A 271 -13.29 -16.23 -7.48
CA SER A 271 -13.43 -17.57 -8.07
C SER A 271 -14.87 -18.05 -7.94
N ASP A 272 -15.45 -18.62 -8.99
CA ASP A 272 -16.73 -19.32 -8.92
C ASP A 272 -16.60 -20.69 -8.21
N TRP A 273 -17.73 -21.35 -7.94
CA TRP A 273 -17.78 -22.66 -7.28
C TRP A 273 -17.11 -23.80 -8.07
N ASN A 274 -16.85 -23.58 -9.36
CA ASN A 274 -16.17 -24.53 -10.25
C ASN A 274 -14.68 -24.19 -10.44
N GLY A 275 -14.17 -23.14 -9.79
CA GLY A 275 -12.80 -22.68 -9.90
C GLY A 275 -12.51 -21.80 -11.12
N ASN A 276 -13.53 -21.36 -11.86
CA ASN A 276 -13.34 -20.35 -12.92
C ASN A 276 -13.21 -18.96 -12.31
N ARG A 277 -12.43 -18.09 -12.96
CA ARG A 277 -12.31 -16.69 -12.57
C ARG A 277 -13.56 -15.92 -12.99
N MET A 278 -14.25 -15.32 -12.03
CA MET A 278 -15.18 -14.23 -12.25
C MET A 278 -14.39 -12.93 -12.24
N GLN A 279 -14.49 -12.13 -13.29
CA GLN A 279 -13.83 -10.82 -13.41
C GLN A 279 -14.91 -9.76 -13.50
N GLY A 280 -14.79 -8.72 -12.70
CA GLY A 280 -15.70 -7.56 -12.75
C GLY A 280 -16.34 -7.19 -11.42
N ASP A 281 -16.92 -6.00 -11.44
CA ASP A 281 -17.80 -5.39 -10.45
C ASP A 281 -17.26 -5.27 -9.03
N GLN A 282 -15.94 -5.30 -8.85
CA GLN A 282 -15.32 -5.02 -7.56
C GLN A 282 -15.35 -3.52 -7.26
N GLU A 283 -15.83 -3.17 -6.07
CA GLU A 283 -15.98 -1.78 -5.64
C GLU A 283 -14.70 -1.23 -5.01
N VAL A 284 -14.27 -0.05 -5.50
CA VAL A 284 -13.26 0.79 -4.88
C VAL A 284 -13.81 2.20 -4.67
N THR A 285 -13.66 2.71 -3.45
CA THR A 285 -14.03 4.08 -3.09
C THR A 285 -12.82 4.82 -2.52
N MET A 286 -12.44 5.92 -3.16
CA MET A 286 -11.36 6.81 -2.71
C MET A 286 -11.91 8.18 -2.35
N ILE A 287 -11.67 8.62 -1.11
CA ILE A 287 -12.16 9.87 -0.56
C ILE A 287 -10.97 10.77 -0.26
N SER A 288 -10.91 11.93 -0.92
CA SER A 288 -9.81 12.90 -0.78
C SER A 288 -8.45 12.28 -1.10
N PHE A 289 -8.36 11.57 -2.23
CA PHE A 289 -7.10 11.01 -2.70
C PHE A 289 -6.18 12.11 -3.23
N ASN A 290 -4.97 12.21 -2.70
CA ASN A 290 -4.01 13.22 -3.13
C ASN A 290 -2.99 12.63 -4.11
N ILE A 291 -2.68 13.37 -5.15
CA ILE A 291 -1.69 13.00 -6.16
C ILE A 291 -0.66 14.12 -6.24
N GLU A 292 0.62 13.79 -6.17
CA GLU A 292 1.73 14.69 -6.55
C GLU A 292 2.49 14.03 -7.69
N ARG A 293 2.67 14.70 -8.83
CA ARG A 293 3.23 14.05 -10.03
C ARG A 293 4.27 14.90 -10.73
N ILE A 294 5.55 14.61 -10.46
CA ILE A 294 6.69 15.45 -10.86
C ILE A 294 7.80 14.57 -11.46
N ALA A 295 8.01 14.67 -12.78
CA ALA A 295 8.95 13.79 -13.49
C ALA A 295 10.36 13.75 -12.87
N SER A 296 10.92 14.92 -12.54
CA SER A 296 12.27 15.06 -11.98
C SER A 296 12.42 14.51 -10.57
N GLN A 297 11.31 14.29 -9.85
CA GLN A 297 11.29 13.77 -8.48
C GLN A 297 10.73 12.33 -8.41
N SER A 298 10.35 11.75 -9.56
CA SER A 298 9.97 10.35 -9.69
C SER A 298 11.19 9.46 -10.02
N PRO A 299 11.20 8.18 -9.61
CA PRO A 299 12.26 7.25 -9.95
C PRO A 299 12.57 7.20 -11.44
N GLY A 300 13.84 7.36 -11.79
CA GLY A 300 14.28 7.40 -13.19
C GLY A 300 13.96 8.70 -13.94
N GLY A 301 13.50 9.76 -13.25
CA GLY A 301 13.33 11.09 -13.83
C GLY A 301 12.21 11.19 -14.87
N LYS A 302 11.20 10.30 -14.79
CA LYS A 302 10.13 10.19 -15.78
C LYS A 302 8.78 9.95 -15.13
N LEU A 303 7.74 10.34 -15.86
CA LEU A 303 6.37 9.91 -15.62
C LEU A 303 6.03 8.77 -16.59
N GLY A 304 5.30 7.78 -16.09
CA GLY A 304 4.70 6.70 -16.86
C GLY A 304 3.20 6.93 -16.99
N ASP A 305 2.46 5.83 -17.08
CA ASP A 305 1.00 5.78 -17.22
C ASP A 305 0.23 6.56 -16.13
N LEU A 306 -0.95 7.02 -16.54
CA LEU A 306 -2.03 7.47 -15.69
C LEU A 306 -2.74 6.29 -15.00
N MET A 307 -3.83 6.55 -14.27
CA MET A 307 -4.62 5.46 -13.73
C MET A 307 -5.14 4.62 -14.90
N ARG A 308 -5.03 3.30 -14.78
CA ARG A 308 -5.49 2.38 -15.84
C ARG A 308 -6.02 1.09 -15.28
N GLU A 309 -6.99 0.53 -15.98
CA GLU A 309 -7.51 -0.81 -15.79
C GLU A 309 -6.85 -1.77 -16.80
N VAL A 310 -6.32 -2.90 -16.34
CA VAL A 310 -5.84 -3.97 -17.24
C VAL A 310 -7.02 -4.58 -18.00
N TYR A 311 -8.20 -4.59 -17.37
CA TYR A 311 -9.48 -4.99 -17.97
C TYR A 311 -10.44 -3.79 -17.87
N PRO A 312 -10.48 -2.89 -18.87
CA PRO A 312 -11.26 -1.66 -18.83
C PRO A 312 -12.74 -1.86 -18.48
N GLY A 313 -13.25 -1.01 -17.58
CA GLY A 313 -14.65 -1.02 -17.16
C GLY A 313 -15.04 -2.22 -16.30
N THR A 314 -14.08 -2.89 -15.66
CA THR A 314 -14.38 -4.00 -14.74
C THR A 314 -14.45 -3.55 -13.29
N TRP A 315 -13.83 -2.44 -12.93
CA TRP A 315 -13.90 -1.85 -11.59
C TRP A 315 -15.11 -0.91 -11.45
N ARG A 316 -15.59 -0.74 -10.21
CA ARG A 316 -16.76 0.09 -9.85
C ARG A 316 -16.46 0.97 -8.65
N GLY A 317 -17.30 1.97 -8.42
CA GLY A 317 -17.29 2.78 -7.20
C GLY A 317 -17.06 4.25 -7.49
N SER A 318 -16.25 4.92 -6.65
CA SER A 318 -16.05 6.37 -6.76
C SER A 318 -14.64 6.82 -6.35
N ILE A 319 -14.13 7.86 -7.00
CA ILE A 319 -12.82 8.43 -6.70
C ILE A 319 -12.93 9.96 -6.68
N ASP A 320 -12.75 10.54 -5.50
CA ASP A 320 -12.61 11.98 -5.31
C ASP A 320 -11.14 12.31 -5.06
N PHE A 321 -10.54 13.15 -5.90
CA PHE A 321 -9.10 13.40 -5.86
C PHE A 321 -8.70 14.87 -6.04
N THR A 322 -7.45 15.19 -5.70
CA THR A 322 -6.76 16.41 -6.10
C THR A 322 -5.39 16.05 -6.67
N ALA A 323 -4.93 16.76 -7.70
CA ALA A 323 -3.62 16.53 -8.29
C ALA A 323 -2.76 17.79 -8.27
N GLN A 324 -1.57 17.69 -7.70
CA GLN A 324 -0.55 18.72 -7.68
C GLN A 324 0.54 18.37 -8.73
N PRO A 325 0.74 19.21 -9.76
CA PRO A 325 1.63 18.87 -10.89
C PRO A 325 3.10 19.23 -10.63
N ASP A 326 3.41 20.00 -9.59
CA ASP A 326 4.78 20.41 -9.26
C ASP A 326 4.94 20.73 -7.76
N TRP A 327 6.17 20.82 -7.26
CA TRP A 327 6.48 21.11 -5.87
C TRP A 327 6.04 22.53 -5.50
N CYS A 328 5.39 22.69 -4.34
CA CYS A 328 4.83 23.97 -3.90
C CYS A 328 3.89 24.62 -4.94
N HIS A 329 3.04 23.80 -5.57
CA HIS A 329 2.11 24.25 -6.61
C HIS A 329 0.64 24.10 -6.15
N LEU A 330 -0.27 24.87 -6.76
CA LEU A 330 -1.71 24.68 -6.56
C LEU A 330 -2.18 23.38 -7.24
N ASN A 331 -3.27 22.80 -6.75
CA ASN A 331 -3.90 21.67 -7.42
C ASN A 331 -4.42 22.08 -8.81
N GLU A 332 -4.25 21.19 -9.79
CA GLU A 332 -4.58 21.42 -11.19
C GLU A 332 -6.02 20.99 -11.50
N GLU A 333 -6.79 21.90 -12.11
CA GLU A 333 -8.13 21.62 -12.62
C GLU A 333 -8.08 20.85 -13.96
N ASN A 334 -7.12 21.16 -14.83
CA ASN A 334 -6.99 20.52 -16.14
C ASN A 334 -6.06 19.28 -16.08
N PHE A 335 -6.38 18.32 -15.22
CA PHE A 335 -5.58 17.11 -15.02
C PHE A 335 -6.29 15.85 -15.55
N GLN A 336 -5.65 15.16 -16.50
CA GLN A 336 -6.12 13.85 -16.96
C GLN A 336 -5.74 12.78 -15.93
N ILE A 337 -6.74 12.10 -15.39
CA ILE A 337 -6.55 11.09 -14.33
C ILE A 337 -6.48 9.65 -14.86
N TRP A 338 -7.25 9.32 -15.90
CA TRP A 338 -7.33 7.98 -16.50
C TRP A 338 -6.67 7.93 -17.88
N GLU A 339 -6.12 6.77 -18.24
CA GLU A 339 -5.77 6.44 -19.62
C GLU A 339 -7.02 6.43 -20.53
N ASN A 340 -6.85 6.83 -21.79
CA ASN A 340 -7.93 6.90 -22.78
C ASN A 340 -8.15 5.55 -23.50
N ASP A 341 -8.19 4.45 -22.75
CA ASP A 341 -8.33 3.07 -23.26
C ASP A 341 -9.64 2.39 -22.80
N GLY A 342 -10.56 3.18 -22.24
CA GLY A 342 -11.79 2.70 -21.60
C GLY A 342 -11.65 2.56 -20.08
N SER A 343 -10.47 2.83 -19.51
CA SER A 343 -10.29 2.87 -18.06
C SER A 343 -11.16 3.92 -17.38
N GLY A 344 -11.68 3.59 -16.20
CA GLY A 344 -12.44 4.51 -15.36
C GLY A 344 -13.90 4.70 -15.78
N VAL A 345 -14.36 4.13 -16.90
CA VAL A 345 -15.77 4.26 -17.36
C VAL A 345 -16.79 3.69 -16.37
N GLY A 346 -16.35 2.73 -15.55
CA GLY A 346 -17.14 2.11 -14.49
C GLY A 346 -17.11 2.84 -13.14
N ILE A 347 -16.30 3.89 -12.99
CA ILE A 347 -16.01 4.55 -11.73
C ILE A 347 -16.46 6.01 -11.80
N ARG A 348 -17.22 6.46 -10.79
CA ARG A 348 -17.55 7.89 -10.66
C ARG A 348 -16.33 8.65 -10.17
N THR A 349 -15.59 9.28 -11.08
CA THR A 349 -14.40 10.06 -10.71
C THR A 349 -14.68 11.56 -10.67
N ARG A 350 -14.15 12.28 -9.67
CA ARG A 350 -14.26 13.74 -9.53
C ARG A 350 -12.93 14.34 -9.10
N ASN A 351 -12.47 15.34 -9.85
CA ASN A 351 -11.45 16.26 -9.35
C ASN A 351 -12.12 17.27 -8.39
N ASN A 352 -11.66 17.34 -7.15
CA ASN A 352 -12.22 18.21 -6.11
C ASN A 352 -11.98 19.70 -6.38
N CYS A 353 -11.09 20.04 -7.32
CA CYS A 353 -10.93 21.41 -7.80
C CYS A 353 -12.05 21.83 -8.78
N HIS A 354 -12.81 20.89 -9.35
CA HIS A 354 -13.90 21.23 -10.25
C HIS A 354 -15.13 21.77 -9.50
N LYS A 355 -15.68 22.87 -10.02
CA LYS A 355 -16.97 23.40 -9.58
C LYS A 355 -18.12 22.51 -10.06
N GLU A 356 -19.18 22.43 -9.27
CA GLU A 356 -20.44 21.78 -9.69
C GLU A 356 -21.30 22.70 -10.57
N MET A 357 -21.05 24.01 -10.50
CA MET A 357 -21.68 25.04 -11.31
C MET A 357 -20.58 25.91 -11.93
N ALA A 358 -20.54 26.03 -13.25
CA ALA A 358 -19.50 26.75 -13.96
C ALA A 358 -20.06 27.47 -15.20
N THR A 359 -19.32 28.45 -15.71
CA THR A 359 -19.57 29.02 -17.05
C THR A 359 -19.17 28.03 -18.15
N THR A 360 -19.63 28.23 -19.38
CA THR A 360 -19.21 27.42 -20.53
C THR A 360 -17.70 27.45 -20.72
N LYS A 361 -17.09 28.64 -20.52
CA LYS A 361 -15.63 28.81 -20.63
C LYS A 361 -14.87 27.96 -19.60
N GLU A 362 -15.31 27.96 -18.34
CA GLU A 362 -14.67 27.20 -17.27
C GLU A 362 -14.81 25.69 -17.50
N ARG A 363 -16.02 25.21 -17.83
CA ARG A 363 -16.27 23.79 -18.11
C ARG A 363 -15.40 23.26 -19.26
N LEU A 364 -15.25 24.05 -20.33
CA LEU A 364 -14.44 23.66 -21.49
C LEU A 364 -12.93 23.75 -21.24
N PHE A 365 -12.50 24.41 -20.16
CA PHE A 365 -11.10 24.46 -19.75
C PHE A 365 -10.65 23.20 -19.01
N TYR A 366 -11.51 22.63 -18.15
CA TYR A 366 -11.22 21.44 -17.34
C TYR A 366 -10.90 20.21 -18.20
N TYR A 367 -10.15 19.25 -17.65
CA TYR A 367 -10.13 17.90 -18.16
C TYR A 367 -11.23 17.11 -17.44
N PRO A 368 -12.38 16.87 -18.05
CA PRO A 368 -13.47 16.20 -17.35
C PRO A 368 -13.22 14.71 -17.19
N THR A 369 -14.03 14.06 -16.36
CA THR A 369 -14.07 12.60 -16.24
C THR A 369 -15.31 12.05 -16.94
N TYR A 370 -15.25 10.78 -17.35
CA TYR A 370 -16.41 10.13 -17.97
C TYR A 370 -17.60 10.13 -17.00
N GLY A 371 -18.77 10.55 -17.48
CA GLY A 371 -19.99 10.65 -16.66
C GLY A 371 -20.01 11.83 -15.68
N GLN A 372 -19.00 12.72 -15.70
CA GLN A 372 -19.01 13.93 -14.89
C GLN A 372 -20.27 14.77 -15.19
N LYS A 373 -20.93 15.24 -14.12
CA LYS A 373 -22.09 16.11 -14.21
C LYS A 373 -21.73 17.53 -13.77
N ILE A 374 -22.23 18.53 -14.48
CA ILE A 374 -22.03 19.94 -14.14
C ILE A 374 -23.25 20.77 -14.57
N PHE A 375 -23.56 21.83 -13.83
CA PHE A 375 -24.50 22.84 -14.29
C PHE A 375 -23.76 23.96 -15.02
N ASP A 376 -24.04 24.12 -16.32
CA ASP A 376 -23.50 25.20 -17.14
C ASP A 376 -24.40 26.43 -17.01
N THR A 377 -23.86 27.49 -16.39
CA THR A 377 -24.60 28.70 -16.03
C THR A 377 -24.90 29.61 -17.23
N ASP A 378 -24.08 29.56 -18.28
CA ASP A 378 -24.33 30.34 -19.51
C ASP A 378 -25.44 29.71 -20.34
N LEU A 379 -25.50 28.37 -20.35
CA LEU A 379 -26.53 27.60 -21.07
C LEU A 379 -27.80 27.38 -20.24
N GLY A 380 -27.72 27.51 -18.91
CA GLY A 380 -28.81 27.24 -17.98
C GLY A 380 -29.21 25.76 -17.94
N LYS A 381 -28.26 24.84 -18.13
CA LYS A 381 -28.53 23.40 -18.30
C LYS A 381 -27.56 22.52 -17.50
N MET A 382 -28.06 21.36 -17.07
CA MET A 382 -27.23 20.26 -16.58
C MET A 382 -26.64 19.49 -17.75
N LEU A 383 -25.33 19.23 -17.69
CA LEU A 383 -24.58 18.54 -18.73
C LEU A 383 -23.87 17.31 -18.18
N ILE A 384 -23.59 16.34 -19.07
CA ILE A 384 -22.87 15.11 -18.76
C ILE A 384 -21.72 14.95 -19.76
N CYS A 385 -20.50 14.72 -19.27
CA CYS A 385 -19.36 14.41 -20.14
C CYS A 385 -19.43 12.96 -20.63
N THR A 386 -19.38 12.76 -21.94
CA THR A 386 -19.44 11.43 -22.58
C THR A 386 -18.15 11.02 -23.28
N ASP A 387 -17.27 11.98 -23.57
CA ASP A 387 -15.94 11.74 -24.16
C ASP A 387 -14.97 12.76 -23.54
N PRO A 388 -14.22 12.37 -22.50
CA PRO A 388 -13.27 13.24 -21.81
C PRO A 388 -12.19 13.84 -22.71
N GLU A 389 -11.64 13.04 -23.63
CA GLU A 389 -10.55 13.42 -24.51
C GLU A 389 -10.97 14.57 -25.43
N LYS A 390 -12.17 14.45 -26.01
CA LYS A 390 -12.74 15.51 -26.86
C LYS A 390 -13.47 16.59 -26.08
N ARG A 391 -13.51 16.48 -24.75
CA ARG A 391 -14.35 17.31 -23.87
C ARG A 391 -15.78 17.41 -24.40
N LYS A 392 -16.36 16.27 -24.81
CA LYS A 392 -17.72 16.23 -25.35
C LYS A 392 -18.73 16.17 -24.22
N TRP A 393 -19.66 17.11 -24.25
CA TRP A 393 -20.75 17.20 -23.29
C TRP A 393 -22.08 17.10 -23.99
N VAL A 394 -23.03 16.44 -23.32
CA VAL A 394 -24.42 16.36 -23.77
C VAL A 394 -25.35 16.88 -22.70
N ASP A 395 -26.47 17.44 -23.11
CA ASP A 395 -27.58 17.69 -22.20
C ASP A 395 -28.32 16.38 -21.85
N PHE A 396 -29.29 16.45 -20.94
CA PHE A 396 -30.07 15.27 -20.53
C PHE A 396 -30.99 14.70 -21.62
N MET A 397 -31.14 15.41 -22.74
CA MET A 397 -31.83 14.92 -23.94
C MET A 397 -30.86 14.24 -24.92
N GLY A 398 -29.55 14.23 -24.64
CA GLY A 398 -28.51 13.65 -25.48
C GLY A 398 -28.00 14.57 -26.58
N ASN A 399 -28.39 15.86 -26.57
CA ASN A 399 -27.89 16.81 -27.56
C ASN A 399 -26.48 17.30 -27.15
N GLU A 400 -25.55 17.27 -28.10
CA GLU A 400 -24.22 17.85 -27.92
C GLU A 400 -24.31 19.37 -27.79
N VAL A 401 -23.49 19.93 -26.88
CA VAL A 401 -23.50 21.36 -26.53
C VAL A 401 -22.11 22.00 -26.47
#